data_AF-A0AAU6S8L5-F1
#
_entry.id   AF-A0AAU6S8L5-F1
#
_cell.length_a   1.000
_cell.length_b   1.000
_cell.length_c   1.000
_cell.angle_alpha   90.00
_cell.angle_beta   90.00
_cell.angle_gamma   90.00
#
_symmetry.space_group_name_H-M   'P 1'
#
loop_
_entity.id
_entity.type
_entity.pdbx_description
1 polymer ?
#
loop_
_entity_poly.entity_id
_entity_poly.type
_entity_poly.pdbx_seq_one_letter_code
_entity_poly.pdbx_strand_id
1 'polypeptide(L)'
;MRLAYRIISFTICALVALQAASHAWASAGLSLYIAEGGVVDASAQEGPPPFPEVMGFMIHGMNGMFVIPLLALALLIVSFFAKVPRGVAFAVGVLVLVILQVTLGLLGHGIPFLGFLHGMNALLLFAVALIAGLRASKNRVAAAQAATTTTTAGATV
;
A
#
# COMPACT_ATOMS: atom_id res chain seq x y z
N MET A 1 -12.09 1.17 -17.33
CA MET A 1 -11.47 1.60 -16.04
C MET A 1 -9.96 1.33 -15.93
N ARG A 2 -9.20 1.27 -17.05
CA ARG A 2 -7.77 0.91 -17.01
C ARG A 2 -6.89 1.95 -16.31
N LEU A 3 -7.16 3.24 -16.54
CA LEU A 3 -6.41 4.32 -15.88
C LEU A 3 -6.66 4.33 -14.38
N ALA A 4 -7.93 4.24 -13.95
CA ALA A 4 -8.29 4.13 -12.53
C ALA A 4 -7.60 2.95 -11.86
N TYR A 5 -7.66 1.75 -12.45
CA TYR A 5 -6.96 0.56 -11.95
C TYR A 5 -5.47 0.80 -11.75
N ARG A 6 -4.81 1.44 -12.73
CA ARG A 6 -3.38 1.77 -12.66
C ARG A 6 -3.06 2.77 -11.56
N ILE A 7 -3.83 3.86 -11.48
CA ILE A 7 -3.63 4.91 -10.47
C ILE A 7 -3.80 4.33 -9.09
N ILE A 8 -4.92 3.64 -8.83
CA ILE A 8 -5.21 3.03 -7.52
C ILE A 8 -4.10 2.05 -7.13
N SER A 9 -3.63 1.20 -8.07
CA SER A 9 -2.52 0.27 -7.79
C SER A 9 -1.26 0.99 -7.31
N PHE A 10 -0.85 2.06 -7.98
CA PHE A 10 0.33 2.84 -7.58
C PHE A 10 0.08 3.68 -6.33
N THR A 11 -1.14 4.16 -6.09
CA THR A 11 -1.51 4.82 -4.84
C THR A 11 -1.35 3.87 -3.66
N ILE A 12 -1.77 2.60 -3.79
CA ILE A 12 -1.54 1.58 -2.75
C ILE A 12 -0.04 1.41 -2.50
N CYS A 13 0.80 1.32 -3.54
CA CYS A 13 2.26 1.27 -3.38
C CYS A 13 2.79 2.46 -2.57
N ALA A 14 2.37 3.68 -2.92
CA ALA A 14 2.80 4.90 -2.24
C ALA A 14 2.35 4.94 -0.77
N LEU A 15 1.13 4.47 -0.48
CA LEU A 15 0.61 4.39 0.89
C LEU A 15 1.34 3.35 1.73
N VAL A 16 1.72 2.19 1.16
CA VAL A 16 2.56 1.21 1.87
C VAL A 16 3.94 1.79 2.17
N ALA A 17 4.55 2.50 1.20
CA ALA A 17 5.84 3.17 1.41
C ALA A 17 5.75 4.26 2.49
N LEU A 18 4.69 5.06 2.49
CA LEU A 18 4.41 6.06 3.53
C LEU A 18 4.30 5.40 4.91
N GLN A 19 3.64 4.23 4.99
CA GLN A 19 3.51 3.47 6.23
C GLN A 19 4.85 2.98 6.78
N ALA A 20 5.73 2.49 5.92
CA ALA A 20 7.08 2.07 6.32
C ALA A 20 7.92 3.28 6.78
N ALA A 21 7.86 4.39 6.02
CA ALA A 21 8.57 5.62 6.37
C ALA A 21 8.08 6.23 7.69
N SER A 22 6.76 6.26 7.93
CA SER A 22 6.19 6.79 9.17
C SER A 22 6.57 5.95 10.38
N HIS A 23 6.65 4.63 10.23
CA HIS A 23 7.09 3.74 11.30
C HIS A 23 8.59 3.87 11.59
N ALA A 24 9.42 4.06 10.56
CA ALA A 24 10.86 4.34 10.74
C ALA A 24 11.08 5.68 11.44
N TRP A 25 10.34 6.72 11.05
CA TRP A 25 10.36 8.03 11.70
C TRP A 25 9.95 7.96 13.17
N ALA A 26 8.85 7.26 13.48
CA ALA A 26 8.41 7.02 14.86
C ALA A 26 9.46 6.27 15.70
N SER A 27 10.09 5.24 15.13
CA SER A 27 11.15 4.47 15.80
C SER A 27 12.40 5.32 16.09
N ALA A 28 12.78 6.20 15.16
CA ALA A 28 13.92 7.10 15.35
C ALA A 28 13.61 8.15 16.44
N GLY A 29 12.43 8.74 16.42
CA GLY A 29 11.99 9.70 17.45
C GLY A 29 11.89 9.06 18.84
N LEU A 30 11.36 7.82 18.93
CA LEU A 30 11.35 7.06 20.18
C LEU A 30 12.77 6.84 20.72
N SER A 31 13.72 6.50 19.85
CA SER A 31 15.11 6.27 20.25
C SER A 31 15.76 7.55 20.77
N LEU A 32 15.50 8.70 20.14
CA LEU A 32 15.98 10.00 20.59
C LEU A 32 15.33 10.41 21.93
N TYR A 33 14.02 10.26 22.05
CA TYR A 33 13.27 10.56 23.27
C TYR A 33 13.82 9.78 24.47
N ILE A 34 14.09 8.49 24.32
CA ILE A 34 14.71 7.66 25.37
C ILE A 34 16.14 8.12 25.67
N ALA A 35 16.94 8.46 24.64
CA ALA A 35 18.30 8.93 24.82
C ALA A 35 18.39 10.25 25.59
N GLU A 36 17.35 11.09 25.51
CA GLU A 36 17.21 12.35 26.24
C GLU A 36 16.63 12.17 27.66
N GLY A 37 16.41 10.94 28.11
CA GLY A 37 15.90 10.62 29.44
C GLY A 37 14.38 10.46 29.52
N GLY A 38 13.69 10.45 28.37
CA GLY A 38 12.27 10.14 28.28
C GLY A 38 11.95 8.70 28.68
N VAL A 39 10.75 8.48 29.20
CA VAL A 39 10.27 7.16 29.64
C VAL A 39 8.96 6.86 28.93
N VAL A 40 8.84 5.64 28.38
CA VAL A 40 7.60 5.13 27.79
C VAL A 40 7.10 3.98 28.65
N ASP A 41 5.96 4.18 29.29
CA ASP A 41 5.26 3.18 30.10
C ASP A 41 3.76 3.17 29.75
N ALA A 42 2.95 2.47 30.55
CA ALA A 42 1.50 2.41 30.32
C ALA A 42 0.84 3.80 30.45
N SER A 43 1.35 4.70 31.29
CA SER A 43 0.78 6.04 31.45
C SER A 43 0.97 6.91 30.20
N ALA A 44 2.02 6.64 29.41
CA ALA A 44 2.26 7.32 28.14
C ALA A 44 1.21 7.01 27.05
N GLN A 45 0.36 5.99 27.24
CA GLN A 45 -0.75 5.67 26.32
C GLN A 45 -2.03 6.46 26.64
N GLU A 46 -2.20 6.90 27.89
CA GLU A 46 -3.40 7.59 28.38
C GLU A 46 -3.25 9.12 28.38
N GLY A 47 -2.01 9.61 28.25
CA GLY A 47 -1.65 11.02 28.26
C GLY A 47 -1.51 11.64 26.86
N PRO A 48 -1.19 12.95 26.79
CA PRO A 48 -0.79 13.57 25.53
C PRO A 48 0.46 12.88 24.95
N PRO A 49 0.66 12.90 23.62
CA PRO A 49 1.81 12.26 23.00
C PRO A 49 3.14 12.73 23.61
N PRO A 50 4.00 11.81 24.11
CA PRO A 50 5.25 12.18 24.81
C PRO A 50 6.30 12.83 23.90
N PHE A 51 6.23 12.59 22.59
CA PHE A 51 7.08 13.19 21.58
C PHE A 51 6.33 13.28 20.23
N PRO A 52 6.67 14.22 19.34
CA PRO A 52 5.94 14.46 18.10
C PRO A 52 5.88 13.24 17.16
N GLU A 53 6.96 12.46 17.08
CA GLU A 53 7.10 11.34 16.15
C GLU A 53 6.18 10.15 16.47
N VAL A 54 5.51 10.12 17.63
CA VAL A 54 4.42 9.17 17.93
C VAL A 54 3.34 9.23 16.84
N MET A 55 3.17 10.39 16.19
CA MET A 55 2.26 10.53 15.05
C MET A 55 2.59 9.57 13.91
N GLY A 56 3.84 9.11 13.76
CA GLY A 56 4.21 8.12 12.75
C GLY A 56 3.52 6.75 12.97
N PHE A 57 3.29 6.34 14.22
CA PHE A 57 2.50 5.15 14.55
C PHE A 57 1.01 5.37 14.24
N MET A 58 0.47 6.56 14.54
CA MET A 58 -0.92 6.90 14.19
C MET A 58 -1.15 6.92 12.68
N ILE A 59 -0.24 7.56 11.93
CA ILE A 59 -0.27 7.58 10.46
C ILE A 59 -0.21 6.14 9.92
N HIS A 60 0.67 5.31 10.48
CA HIS A 60 0.79 3.90 10.10
C HIS A 60 -0.54 3.16 10.30
N GLY A 61 -1.09 3.22 11.52
CA GLY A 61 -2.32 2.53 11.90
C GLY A 61 -3.55 3.01 11.12
N MET A 62 -3.80 4.31 11.03
CA MET A 62 -4.96 4.86 10.33
C MET A 62 -4.91 4.57 8.82
N ASN A 63 -3.74 4.71 8.20
CA ASN A 63 -3.56 4.40 6.79
C ASN A 63 -3.79 2.89 6.50
N GLY A 64 -3.25 2.03 7.35
CA GLY A 64 -3.37 0.56 7.23
C GLY A 64 -4.78 0.03 7.50
N MET A 65 -5.51 0.61 8.46
CA MET A 65 -6.84 0.16 8.85
C MET A 65 -7.97 0.67 7.94
N PHE A 66 -7.79 1.83 7.31
CA PHE A 66 -8.88 2.49 6.58
C PHE A 66 -8.56 2.77 5.11
N VAL A 67 -7.49 3.51 4.84
CA VAL A 67 -7.23 4.05 3.50
C VAL A 67 -6.83 2.94 2.51
N ILE A 68 -5.88 2.08 2.88
CA ILE A 68 -5.46 0.97 2.02
C ILE A 68 -6.59 -0.04 1.80
N PRO A 69 -7.35 -0.49 2.81
CA PRO A 69 -8.50 -1.38 2.62
C PRO A 69 -9.56 -0.81 1.68
N LEU A 70 -9.89 0.48 1.80
CA LEU A 70 -10.84 1.14 0.91
C LEU A 70 -10.32 1.14 -0.54
N LEU A 71 -9.04 1.46 -0.75
CA LEU A 71 -8.45 1.43 -2.08
C LEU A 71 -8.33 0.01 -2.66
N ALA A 72 -8.07 -1.00 -1.83
CA ALA A 72 -8.04 -2.39 -2.28
C ALA A 72 -9.43 -2.85 -2.75
N LEU A 73 -10.48 -2.48 -2.02
CA LEU A 73 -11.86 -2.74 -2.44
C LEU A 73 -12.19 -1.98 -3.74
N ALA A 74 -11.83 -0.70 -3.82
CA ALA A 74 -11.99 0.09 -5.05
C ALA A 74 -11.23 -0.54 -6.23
N LEU A 75 -10.00 -1.02 -6.01
CA LEU A 75 -9.19 -1.70 -7.02
C LEU A 75 -9.90 -2.95 -7.53
N LEU A 76 -10.48 -3.76 -6.64
CA LEU A 76 -11.26 -4.94 -7.00
C LEU A 76 -12.48 -4.54 -7.85
N ILE A 77 -13.26 -3.56 -7.42
CA ILE A 77 -14.43 -3.09 -8.17
C ILE A 77 -14.03 -2.62 -9.58
N VAL A 78 -13.00 -1.78 -9.71
CA VAL A 78 -12.59 -1.27 -11.03
C VAL A 78 -11.94 -2.34 -11.90
N SER A 79 -11.41 -3.42 -11.31
CA SER A 79 -10.73 -4.50 -12.04
C SER A 79 -11.63 -5.22 -13.02
N PHE A 80 -12.92 -5.38 -12.69
CA PHE A 80 -13.94 -6.00 -13.58
C PHE A 80 -14.12 -5.21 -14.89
N PHE A 81 -13.87 -3.90 -14.85
CA PHE A 81 -14.04 -3.00 -16.00
C PHE A 81 -12.70 -2.52 -16.59
N ALA A 82 -11.56 -2.97 -16.05
CA ALA A 82 -10.24 -2.49 -16.45
C ALA A 82 -9.74 -3.12 -17.76
N LYS A 83 -10.26 -4.31 -18.11
CA LYS A 83 -9.82 -5.09 -19.28
C LYS A 83 -8.29 -5.24 -19.32
N VAL A 84 -7.71 -5.55 -18.16
CA VAL A 84 -6.28 -5.87 -17.97
C VAL A 84 -6.20 -7.39 -17.83
N PRO A 85 -5.37 -8.10 -18.62
CA PRO A 85 -5.22 -9.55 -18.50
C PRO A 85 -4.80 -9.94 -17.09
N ARG A 86 -5.59 -10.82 -16.45
CA ARG A 86 -5.48 -11.22 -15.04
C ARG A 86 -5.68 -10.08 -14.02
N GLY A 87 -6.23 -8.94 -14.43
CA GLY A 87 -6.41 -7.77 -13.55
C GLY A 87 -7.25 -8.07 -12.31
N VAL A 88 -8.35 -8.82 -12.47
CA VAL A 88 -9.18 -9.26 -11.34
C VAL A 88 -8.38 -10.13 -10.36
N ALA A 89 -7.58 -11.08 -10.86
CA ALA A 89 -6.77 -11.96 -10.02
C ALA A 89 -5.73 -11.18 -9.18
N PHE A 90 -5.09 -10.16 -9.77
CA PHE A 90 -4.19 -9.28 -9.03
C PHE A 90 -4.93 -8.44 -7.99
N ALA A 91 -6.10 -7.89 -8.33
CA ALA A 91 -6.89 -7.10 -7.38
C ALA A 91 -7.39 -7.93 -6.20
N VAL A 92 -7.82 -9.18 -6.43
CA VAL A 92 -8.15 -10.15 -5.37
C VAL A 92 -6.91 -10.45 -4.52
N GLY A 93 -5.75 -10.67 -5.14
CA GLY A 93 -4.50 -10.88 -4.42
C GLY A 93 -4.13 -9.71 -3.50
N VAL A 94 -4.28 -8.47 -3.99
CA VAL A 94 -4.12 -7.25 -3.17
C VAL A 94 -5.09 -7.26 -2.00
N LEU A 95 -6.38 -7.51 -2.23
CA LEU A 95 -7.38 -7.50 -1.16
C LEU A 95 -7.11 -8.57 -0.09
N VAL A 96 -6.77 -9.80 -0.49
CA VAL A 96 -6.42 -10.89 0.44
C VAL A 96 -5.20 -10.52 1.28
N LEU A 97 -4.16 -9.97 0.64
CA LEU A 97 -2.96 -9.54 1.36
C LEU A 97 -3.26 -8.38 2.32
N VAL A 98 -4.18 -7.46 1.99
CA VAL A 98 -4.62 -6.40 2.91
C VAL A 98 -5.38 -6.97 4.10
N ILE A 99 -6.30 -7.91 3.88
CA ILE A 99 -7.00 -8.58 4.99
C ILE A 99 -5.99 -9.24 5.93
N LEU A 100 -5.06 -10.02 5.36
CA LEU A 100 -3.99 -10.64 6.14
C LEU A 100 -3.12 -9.59 6.85
N GLN A 101 -2.77 -8.49 6.19
CA GLN A 101 -1.98 -7.40 6.77
C GLN A 101 -2.62 -6.83 8.03
N VAL A 102 -3.92 -6.51 7.94
CA VAL A 102 -4.70 -5.97 9.06
C VAL A 102 -4.76 -6.97 10.21
N THR A 103 -5.06 -8.24 9.92
CA THR A 103 -5.08 -9.29 10.95
C THR A 103 -3.73 -9.41 11.66
N LEU A 104 -2.62 -9.47 10.91
CA LEU A 104 -1.28 -9.55 11.50
C LEU A 104 -0.93 -8.31 12.33
N GLY A 105 -1.36 -7.11 11.88
CA GLY A 105 -1.12 -5.86 12.60
C GLY A 105 -1.84 -5.82 13.95
N LEU A 106 -3.13 -6.16 13.96
CA LEU A 106 -3.95 -6.19 15.18
C LEU A 106 -3.45 -7.24 16.18
N LEU A 107 -3.14 -8.45 15.71
CA LEU A 107 -2.64 -9.52 16.57
C LEU A 107 -1.19 -9.30 17.01
N GLY A 108 -0.41 -8.49 16.29
CA GLY A 108 0.96 -8.14 16.62
C GLY A 108 1.12 -7.43 17.97
N HIS A 109 0.07 -6.74 18.45
CA HIS A 109 0.06 -6.12 19.77
C HIS A 109 0.12 -7.12 20.92
N GLY A 110 -0.27 -8.39 20.70
CA GLY A 110 -0.16 -9.46 21.68
C GLY A 110 0.96 -10.46 21.39
N ILE A 111 1.35 -10.62 20.12
CA ILE A 111 2.36 -11.61 19.69
C ILE A 111 3.40 -10.88 18.81
N PRO A 112 4.53 -10.42 19.38
CA PRO A 112 5.50 -9.57 18.67
C PRO A 112 6.02 -10.16 17.35
N PHE A 113 6.17 -11.49 17.27
CA PHE A 113 6.59 -12.17 16.04
C PHE A 113 5.62 -11.95 14.87
N LEU A 114 4.32 -11.75 15.12
CA LEU A 114 3.37 -11.41 14.07
C LEU A 114 3.62 -10.02 13.47
N GLY A 115 4.25 -9.10 14.22
CA GLY A 115 4.73 -7.82 13.70
C GLY A 115 5.82 -7.98 12.63
N PHE A 116 6.72 -8.97 12.79
CA PHE A 116 7.69 -9.30 11.75
C PHE A 116 7.02 -9.84 10.48
N LEU A 117 6.07 -10.78 10.64
CA LEU A 117 5.29 -11.31 9.52
C LEU A 117 4.44 -10.22 8.84
N HIS A 118 3.90 -9.28 9.61
CA HIS A 118 3.21 -8.10 9.10
C HIS A 118 4.14 -7.27 8.19
N GLY A 119 5.38 -7.00 8.61
CA GLY A 119 6.38 -6.32 7.76
C GLY A 119 6.66 -7.06 6.45
N MET A 120 6.81 -8.39 6.50
CA MET A 120 7.02 -9.22 5.30
C MET A 120 5.81 -9.20 4.37
N ASN A 121 4.59 -9.28 4.91
CA ASN A 121 3.36 -9.23 4.12
C ASN A 121 3.15 -7.85 3.49
N ALA A 122 3.60 -6.75 4.11
CA ALA A 122 3.55 -5.42 3.50
C ALA A 122 4.39 -5.34 2.22
N LEU A 123 5.57 -5.97 2.20
CA LEU A 123 6.41 -6.04 1.01
C LEU A 123 5.75 -6.86 -0.11
N LEU A 124 5.10 -7.97 0.24
CA LEU A 124 4.33 -8.77 -0.72
C LEU A 124 3.14 -7.97 -1.28
N LEU A 125 2.38 -7.29 -0.42
CA LEU A 125 1.29 -6.41 -0.82
C LEU A 125 1.77 -5.32 -1.79
N PHE A 126 2.87 -4.65 -1.45
CA PHE A 126 3.50 -3.65 -2.31
C PHE A 126 3.88 -4.25 -3.67
N ALA A 127 4.55 -5.40 -3.69
CA ALA A 127 5.00 -6.05 -4.92
C ALA A 127 3.82 -6.46 -5.82
N VAL A 128 2.76 -7.04 -5.26
CA VAL A 128 1.57 -7.45 -6.01
C VAL A 128 0.83 -6.23 -6.58
N ALA A 129 0.67 -5.17 -5.79
CA ALA A 129 0.08 -3.90 -6.26
C ALA A 129 0.95 -3.24 -7.35
N LEU A 130 2.28 -3.28 -7.21
CA LEU A 130 3.21 -2.75 -8.20
C LEU A 130 3.07 -3.51 -9.52
N ILE A 131 3.07 -4.84 -9.49
CA ILE A 131 2.89 -5.67 -10.68
C ILE A 131 1.53 -5.40 -11.33
N ALA A 132 0.46 -5.22 -10.55
CA ALA A 132 -0.84 -4.83 -11.06
C ALA A 132 -0.77 -3.51 -11.86
N GLY A 133 -0.18 -2.45 -11.26
CA GLY A 133 -0.01 -1.15 -11.90
C GLY A 133 0.84 -1.23 -13.17
N LEU A 134 1.97 -1.95 -13.14
CA LEU A 134 2.87 -2.13 -14.28
C LEU A 134 2.19 -2.87 -15.45
N ARG A 135 1.39 -3.91 -15.17
CA ARG A 135 0.63 -4.63 -16.21
C ARG A 135 -0.39 -3.71 -16.90
N ALA A 136 -1.07 -2.85 -16.14
CA ALA A 136 -1.99 -1.87 -16.71
C ALA A 136 -1.26 -0.84 -17.60
N SER A 137 -0.04 -0.44 -17.25
CA SER A 137 0.82 0.44 -18.05
C SER A 137 1.25 -0.21 -19.37
N LYS A 138 1.77 -1.45 -19.33
CA LYS A 138 2.23 -2.17 -20.52
C LYS A 138 1.14 -2.30 -21.58
N ASN A 139 -0.08 -2.65 -21.18
CA ASN A 139 -1.22 -2.77 -22.11
C ASN A 139 -1.62 -1.43 -22.75
N ARG A 140 -1.40 -0.31 -22.05
CA ARG A 140 -1.66 1.02 -22.61
C ARG A 140 -0.64 1.36 -23.70
N VAL A 141 0.64 1.09 -23.44
CA VAL A 141 1.73 1.34 -24.41
C VAL A 141 1.52 0.49 -25.67
N ALA A 142 1.23 -0.81 -25.50
CA ALA A 142 0.96 -1.69 -26.64
C ALA A 142 -0.26 -1.23 -27.47
N ALA A 143 -1.35 -0.81 -26.82
CA ALA A 143 -2.53 -0.29 -27.52
C ALA A 143 -2.25 1.02 -28.28
N ALA A 144 -1.41 1.91 -27.72
CA ALA A 144 -1.02 3.15 -28.39
C ALA A 144 -0.12 2.88 -29.61
N GLN A 145 0.84 1.98 -29.49
CA GLN A 145 1.72 1.57 -30.59
C GLN A 145 0.92 0.96 -31.75
N ALA A 146 -0.02 0.06 -31.45
CA ALA A 146 -0.88 -0.56 -32.46
C ALA A 146 -1.70 0.49 -33.24
N ALA A 147 -2.25 1.50 -32.54
CA ALA A 147 -3.01 2.58 -33.18
C ALA A 147 -2.13 3.42 -34.12
N THR A 148 -0.89 3.75 -33.72
CA THR A 148 0.06 4.48 -34.58
C THR A 148 0.40 3.70 -35.85
N THR A 149 0.67 2.39 -35.74
CA THR A 149 0.96 1.53 -36.91
C THR A 149 -0.19 1.49 -37.91
N THR A 150 -1.43 1.41 -37.44
CA THR A 150 -2.61 1.44 -38.31
C THR A 150 -2.75 2.79 -39.04
N THR A 151 -2.52 3.91 -38.35
CA THR A 151 -2.57 5.25 -38.97
C THR A 151 -1.51 5.43 -40.05
N THR A 152 -0.28 4.96 -39.81
CA THR A 152 0.79 5.05 -40.82
C THR A 152 0.53 4.17 -42.04
N ALA A 153 -0.08 2.99 -41.87
CA ALA A 153 -0.41 2.10 -42.97
C ALA A 153 -1.58 2.62 -43.83
N GLY A 154 -2.55 3.31 -43.22
CA GLY A 154 -3.67 3.92 -43.95
C GLY A 154 -3.31 5.20 -44.72
N ALA A 155 -2.22 5.89 -44.35
CA ALA A 155 -1.73 7.08 -45.05
C ALA A 155 -0.88 6.76 -46.28
N THR A 156 -0.52 5.48 -46.49
CA THR A 156 0.29 5.01 -47.63
C THR A 156 -0.54 4.37 -48.76
N VAL A 157 -1.87 4.46 -48.71
CA VAL A 157 -2.83 3.98 -49.73
C VAL A 157 -3.55 5.18 -50.32
#